data_AF-G6AJ37-F1
#
_entry.id   AF-G6AJ37-F1
#
_cell.length_a   1.000
_cell.length_b   1.000
_cell.length_c   1.000
_cell.angle_alpha   90.00
_cell.angle_beta   90.00
_cell.angle_gamma   90.00
#
_symmetry.space_group_name_H-M   'P 1'
#
loop_
_entity.id
_entity.type
_entity.pdbx_description
1 polymer ?
#
loop_
_entity_poly.entity_id
_entity_poly.type
_entity_poly.pdbx_seq_one_letter_code
_entity_poly.pdbx_strand_id
1 'polypeptide(L)'
;MTLEQYNQLPYDYAHCAGTHCEKASQCLRHTAYTMLETGGREQYMMMNSNVIADTQPCPFFDPNRKELFAWGISRIYDNVRVAI
;
A
#
# COMPACT_ATOMS: atom_id res chain seq x y z
N MET A 1 -1.31 -2.90 -10.32
CA MET A 1 -1.75 -1.56 -9.85
C MET A 1 -1.99 -0.70 -11.07
N THR A 2 -3.02 0.14 -11.11
CA THR A 2 -3.21 1.13 -12.20
C THR A 2 -2.42 2.41 -11.93
N LEU A 3 -2.20 3.26 -12.94
CA LEU A 3 -1.52 4.55 -12.74
C LEU A 3 -2.26 5.45 -11.75
N GLU A 4 -3.59 5.47 -11.79
CA GLU A 4 -4.42 6.22 -10.83
C GLU A 4 -4.18 5.76 -9.39
N GLN A 5 -4.15 4.44 -9.15
CA GLN A 5 -3.88 3.87 -7.83
C GLN A 5 -2.45 4.19 -7.36
N TYR A 6 -1.49 4.16 -8.28
CA TYR A 6 -0.11 4.53 -7.98
C TYR A 6 0.00 6.00 -7.57
N ASN A 7 -0.71 6.89 -8.28
CA ASN A 7 -0.72 8.32 -7.98
C ASN A 7 -1.38 8.64 -6.62
N GLN A 8 -2.25 7.76 -6.12
CA GLN A 8 -2.85 7.87 -4.78
C GLN A 8 -1.92 7.42 -3.64
N LEU A 9 -0.80 6.76 -3.93
CA LEU A 9 0.16 6.38 -2.89
C LEU A 9 0.75 7.64 -2.22
N PRO A 10 1.01 7.62 -0.91
CA PRO A 10 1.74 8.69 -0.24
C PRO A 10 3.06 9.00 -0.95
N TYR A 11 3.51 10.26 -0.87
CA TYR A 11 4.78 10.68 -1.47
C TYR A 11 5.98 9.95 -0.85
N ASP A 12 5.92 9.68 0.45
CA ASP A 12 6.92 8.96 1.24
C ASP A 12 6.74 7.42 1.21
N TYR A 13 5.81 6.91 0.41
CA TYR A 13 5.58 5.47 0.30
C TYR A 13 6.82 4.77 -0.27
N ALA A 14 7.45 3.94 0.55
CA ALA A 14 8.69 3.27 0.18
C ALA A 14 8.46 2.06 -0.76
N HIS A 15 9.18 2.08 -1.87
CA HIS A 15 9.22 1.08 -2.94
C HIS A 15 10.25 0.00 -2.61
N CYS A 16 10.02 -1.23 -3.07
CA CYS A 16 10.95 -2.32 -2.84
C CYS A 16 11.21 -3.09 -4.14
N ALA A 17 12.47 -3.21 -4.56
CA ALA A 17 12.84 -3.97 -5.76
C ALA A 17 12.43 -5.44 -5.66
N GLY A 18 12.35 -5.99 -4.45
CA GLY A 18 11.97 -7.39 -4.22
C GLY A 18 12.99 -8.40 -4.73
N THR A 19 14.23 -7.99 -4.99
CA THR A 19 15.33 -8.89 -5.39
C THR A 19 15.53 -9.95 -4.33
N HIS A 20 15.37 -11.23 -4.71
CA HIS A 20 15.43 -12.39 -3.80
C HIS A 20 14.35 -12.45 -2.72
N CYS A 21 13.20 -11.78 -2.90
CA CYS A 21 12.06 -11.88 -1.99
C CYS A 21 10.99 -12.83 -2.53
N GLU A 22 10.75 -13.95 -1.85
CA GLU A 22 9.72 -14.93 -2.24
C GLU A 22 8.30 -14.34 -2.26
N LYS A 23 8.05 -13.34 -1.42
CA LYS A 23 6.75 -12.66 -1.30
C LYS A 23 6.62 -11.42 -2.19
N ALA A 24 7.57 -11.16 -3.09
CA ALA A 24 7.57 -9.97 -3.94
C ALA A 24 6.26 -9.81 -4.74
N SER A 25 5.77 -10.91 -5.33
CA SER A 25 4.51 -10.92 -6.10
C SER A 25 3.27 -10.57 -5.26
N GLN A 26 3.33 -10.76 -3.94
CA GLN A 26 2.25 -10.48 -3.00
C GLN A 26 2.43 -9.14 -2.27
N CYS A 27 3.53 -8.42 -2.53
CA CYS A 27 3.88 -7.20 -1.82
C CYS A 27 3.47 -5.95 -2.62
N LEU A 28 2.71 -5.05 -1.98
CA LEU A 28 2.29 -3.79 -2.56
C LEU A 28 3.49 -2.88 -2.86
N ARG A 29 4.54 -2.92 -2.03
CA ARG A 29 5.78 -2.14 -2.23
C ARG A 29 6.56 -2.56 -3.47
N HIS A 30 6.53 -3.86 -3.79
CA HIS A 30 7.10 -4.37 -5.04
C HIS A 30 6.23 -4.01 -6.24
N THR A 31 4.91 -4.11 -6.07
CA THR A 31 3.96 -3.67 -7.10
C THR A 31 4.11 -2.17 -7.42
N ALA A 32 4.38 -1.33 -6.40
CA ALA A 32 4.67 0.08 -6.62
C ALA A 32 6.01 0.26 -7.36
N TYR A 33 7.03 -0.54 -7.02
CA TYR A 33 8.33 -0.47 -7.70
C TYR A 33 8.22 -0.73 -9.21
N THR A 34 7.40 -1.70 -9.63
CA THR A 34 7.19 -1.97 -11.07
C THR A 34 6.48 -0.83 -11.81
N MET A 35 5.87 0.12 -11.08
CA MET A 35 5.18 1.27 -11.67
C MET A 35 6.09 2.50 -11.79
N LEU A 36 7.34 2.46 -11.34
CA LEU A 36 8.23 3.63 -11.34
C LEU A 36 8.44 4.22 -12.73
N GLU A 37 8.64 3.38 -13.75
CA GLU A 37 8.83 3.83 -15.14
C GLU A 37 7.58 4.52 -15.71
N THR A 38 6.38 4.06 -15.31
CA THR A 38 5.10 4.58 -15.82
C THR A 38 4.54 5.71 -14.96
N GLY A 39 5.01 5.83 -13.72
CA GLY A 39 4.42 6.65 -12.66
C GLY A 39 4.70 8.15 -12.74
N GLY A 40 5.64 8.57 -13.58
CA GLY A 40 5.96 10.00 -13.81
C GLY A 40 6.44 10.78 -12.58
N ARG A 41 6.66 10.14 -11.43
CA ARG A 41 7.16 10.79 -10.21
C ARG A 41 8.65 11.07 -10.36
N GLU A 42 9.06 12.32 -10.15
CA GLU A 42 10.48 12.73 -10.21
C GLU A 42 11.31 12.12 -9.08
N GLN A 43 10.68 11.87 -7.93
CA GLN A 43 11.34 11.36 -6.73
C GLN A 43 10.52 10.20 -6.15
N TYR A 44 11.22 9.19 -5.63
CA TYR A 44 10.62 8.01 -5.02
C TYR A 44 11.47 7.54 -3.84
N MET A 45 10.79 7.10 -2.78
CA MET A 45 11.44 6.48 -1.63
C MET A 45 11.73 5.03 -1.95
N MET A 46 12.99 4.59 -1.76
CA MET A 46 13.43 3.23 -2.06
C MET A 46 13.88 2.54 -0.77
N MET A 47 13.44 1.30 -0.59
CA MET A 47 13.93 0.43 0.48
C MET A 47 15.33 -0.07 0.16
N ASN A 48 16.22 -0.01 1.16
CA ASN A 48 17.54 -0.58 1.05
C ASN A 48 17.48 -2.10 1.21
N SER A 49 17.65 -2.85 0.12
CA SER A 49 17.63 -4.32 0.12
C SER A 49 18.66 -4.93 1.08
N ASN A 50 19.80 -4.27 1.33
CA ASN A 50 20.83 -4.76 2.25
C ASN A 50 20.37 -4.75 3.72
N VAL A 51 19.37 -3.94 4.06
CA VAL A 51 18.78 -3.87 5.42
C VAL A 51 17.68 -4.92 5.60
N ILE A 52 17.06 -5.34 4.50
CA ILE A 52 15.91 -6.26 4.48
C ILE A 52 16.36 -7.70 4.23
N ALA A 53 17.52 -7.89 3.60
CA ALA A 53 18.11 -9.19 3.36
C ALA A 53 18.05 -10.08 4.61
N ASP A 54 17.56 -11.30 4.44
CA ASP A 54 17.61 -12.41 5.40
C ASP A 54 16.76 -12.27 6.68
N THR A 55 15.94 -11.24 6.82
CA THR A 55 14.95 -11.17 7.92
C THR A 55 13.59 -11.73 7.49
N GLN A 56 13.31 -12.98 7.86
CA GLN A 56 11.99 -13.59 7.73
C GLN A 56 11.31 -13.72 9.10
N PRO A 57 10.06 -13.24 9.26
CA PRO A 57 9.23 -12.57 8.25
C PRO A 57 9.71 -11.13 7.96
N CYS A 58 9.61 -10.71 6.70
CA CYS A 58 9.96 -9.34 6.29
C CYS A 58 9.10 -8.31 7.06
N PRO A 59 9.71 -7.41 7.85
CA PRO A 59 8.98 -6.44 8.67
C PRO A 59 8.27 -5.37 7.83
N PHE A 60 8.65 -5.24 6.57
CA PHE A 60 8.10 -4.27 5.63
C PHE A 60 7.09 -4.87 4.64
N PHE A 61 6.71 -6.14 4.84
CA PHE A 61 5.74 -6.80 3.98
C PHE A 61 4.39 -6.08 4.04
N ASP A 62 3.95 -5.57 2.90
CA ASP A 62 2.66 -4.92 2.73
C ASP A 62 1.81 -5.74 1.75
N PRO A 63 0.73 -6.40 2.18
CA PRO A 63 -0.04 -7.28 1.32
C PRO A 63 -0.74 -6.50 0.21
N ASN A 64 -0.54 -6.92 -1.05
CA ASN A 64 -1.22 -6.36 -2.21
C ASN A 64 -2.68 -6.87 -2.29
N ARG A 65 -3.54 -6.40 -1.40
CA ARG A 65 -4.97 -6.71 -1.37
C ARG A 65 -5.79 -5.44 -1.17
N LYS A 66 -7.02 -5.46 -1.69
CA LYS A 66 -7.99 -4.41 -1.39
C LYS A 66 -8.54 -4.66 0.01
N GLU A 67 -8.46 -3.68 0.88
CA GLU A 67 -9.11 -3.70 2.19
C GLU A 67 -10.39 -2.86 2.14
N LEU A 68 -11.48 -3.43 2.63
CA LEU A 68 -12.76 -2.75 2.74
C LEU A 68 -12.78 -1.95 4.04
N PHE A 69 -12.57 -0.63 3.94
CA PHE A 69 -12.62 0.27 5.09
C PHE A 69 -14.04 0.73 5.47
N ALA A 70 -15.03 0.48 4.63
CA ALA A 70 -16.42 0.87 4.88
C ALA A 70 -17.13 -0.09 5.85
N TRP A 71 -16.90 0.09 7.14
CA TRP A 71 -17.78 -0.44 8.19
C TRP A 71 -18.96 0.51 8.38
N GLY A 72 -19.81 0.63 7.34
CA GLY A 72 -20.87 1.61 7.21
C GLY A 72 -21.51 2.01 8.55
N ILE A 73 -21.61 3.32 8.78
CA ILE A 73 -22.13 3.85 10.05
C ILE A 73 -23.60 3.45 10.16
N SER A 74 -23.87 2.36 10.87
CA SER A 74 -25.18 1.72 10.90
C SER A 74 -26.19 2.43 11.81
N ARG A 75 -25.74 3.38 12.64
CA ARG A 75 -26.50 3.90 13.78
C ARG A 75 -26.55 5.43 13.92
N ILE A 76 -26.24 6.21 12.86
CA ILE A 76 -26.27 7.69 12.94
C ILE A 76 -27.64 8.22 13.37
N TYR A 77 -28.72 7.55 12.96
CA TYR A 77 -30.09 8.00 13.22
C TYR A 77 -30.75 7.33 14.42
N ASP A 78 -30.10 6.35 15.06
CA ASP A 78 -30.68 5.58 16.18
C ASP A 78 -31.07 6.47 17.38
N ASN A 79 -30.43 7.63 17.53
CA ASN A 79 -30.67 8.57 18.64
C ASN A 79 -31.34 9.88 18.20
N VAL A 80 -31.76 10.01 16.95
CA VAL A 80 -32.51 11.20 16.52
C VAL A 80 -33.95 11.03 16.97
N ARG A 81 -34.30 11.66 18.09
CA ARG A 81 -35.71 11.76 18.51
C ARG A 81 -36.47 12.56 17.46
N VAL A 82 -37.46 11.93 16.83
CA VAL A 82 -38.41 12.61 15.96
C VAL A 82 -39.17 13.61 16.84
N ALA A 83 -38.97 14.90 16.62
CA ALA A 83 -39.83 15.92 17.17
C ALA A 83 -41.18 15.82 16.45
N ILE A 84 -42.22 15.41 17.18
CA ILE A 84 -43.63 15.47 16.76
C ILE A 84 -44.24 16.71 17.41
#